data_AF-A0A2N1J4P2-F1
#
_entry.id   AF-A0A2N1J4P2-F1
#
_cell.length_a   1.000
_cell.length_b   1.000
_cell.length_c   1.000
_cell.angle_alpha   90.00
_cell.angle_beta   90.00
_cell.angle_gamma   90.00
#
_symmetry.space_group_name_H-M   'P 1'
#
loop_
_entity.id
_entity.type
_entity.pdbx_description
1 polymer ?
#
loop_
_entity_poly.entity_id
_entity_poly.type
_entity_poly.pdbx_seq_one_letter_code
_entity_poly.pdbx_strand_id
1 'polypeptide(L)'
;MKNITIKAKLILIFILIKVIPLLLIAYIAYEGVVKLDEYLRNSTKYLFNQSKEIILNTANESIGDSVKNLDKKSQLSIERLTFEIANKVADFLYERDKDLLFLSNISLNEKILKEFYKSKQREIIVHEKYYYDERTNSWKRDKKRINKKIREEKAQLKDN
;
A
#
# COMPACT_ATOMS: atom_id res chain seq x y z
N MET A 1 8.93 41.21 -83.69
CA MET A 1 8.47 40.03 -82.93
C MET A 1 9.35 38.86 -83.31
N LYS A 2 10.19 38.35 -82.39
CA LYS A 2 11.22 37.35 -82.71
C LYS A 2 10.52 36.04 -83.10
N ASN A 3 10.74 35.56 -84.33
CA ASN A 3 10.15 34.30 -84.81
C ASN A 3 10.77 33.13 -84.04
N ILE A 4 10.05 32.66 -83.03
CA ILE A 4 10.43 31.49 -82.23
C ILE A 4 10.47 30.27 -83.17
N THR A 5 11.61 29.57 -83.19
CA THR A 5 11.78 28.33 -83.96
C THR A 5 10.77 27.26 -83.52
N ILE A 6 10.32 26.41 -84.44
CA ILE A 6 9.32 25.36 -84.18
C ILE A 6 9.73 24.46 -83.00
N LYS A 7 11.04 24.16 -82.86
CA LYS A 7 11.59 23.42 -81.73
C LYS A 7 11.29 24.08 -80.38
N ALA A 8 11.47 25.40 -80.28
CA ALA A 8 11.21 26.14 -79.05
C ALA A 8 9.71 26.22 -78.71
N LYS A 9 8.81 26.30 -79.71
CA LYS A 9 7.35 26.23 -79.46
C LYS A 9 6.92 24.88 -78.91
N LEU A 10 7.46 23.78 -79.44
CA LEU A 10 7.16 22.42 -78.97
C LEU A 10 7.64 22.21 -77.53
N ILE A 11 8.82 22.71 -77.18
CA ILE A 11 9.36 22.65 -75.80
C ILE A 11 8.47 23.45 -74.85
N LEU A 12 8.02 24.65 -75.23
CA LEU A 12 7.15 25.48 -74.40
C LEU A 12 5.82 24.79 -74.08
N ILE A 13 5.19 24.18 -75.10
CA ILE A 13 3.95 23.43 -74.94
C ILE A 13 4.12 22.21 -74.02
N PHE A 14 5.26 21.52 -74.14
CA PHE A 14 5.59 20.39 -73.27
C PHE A 14 5.75 20.81 -71.80
N ILE A 15 6.45 21.92 -71.55
CA ILE A 15 6.62 22.48 -70.20
C ILE A 15 5.26 22.86 -69.61
N LEU A 16 4.41 23.51 -70.39
CA LEU A 16 3.12 24.00 -69.94
C LEU A 16 2.14 22.86 -69.62
N ILE A 17 2.14 21.79 -70.41
CA ILE A 17 1.23 20.65 -70.23
C ILE A 17 1.74 19.64 -69.19
N LYS A 18 3.05 19.45 -69.05
CA LYS A 18 3.60 18.41 -68.16
C LYS A 18 4.35 18.95 -66.95
N VAL A 19 5.26 19.89 -67.16
CA VAL A 19 6.18 20.32 -66.09
C VAL A 19 5.46 21.20 -65.08
N ILE A 20 4.63 22.14 -65.53
CA ILE A 20 3.87 23.01 -64.63
C ILE A 20 2.89 22.20 -63.76
N PRO A 21 2.04 21.31 -64.30
CA PRO A 21 1.15 20.50 -63.48
C PRO A 21 1.90 19.58 -62.49
N LEU A 22 3.04 19.02 -62.92
CA LEU A 22 3.86 18.17 -62.05
C LEU A 22 4.43 18.96 -60.85
N LEU A 23 4.92 20.18 -61.08
CA LEU A 23 5.41 21.05 -60.01
C LEU A 23 4.29 21.48 -59.05
N LEU A 24 3.08 21.74 -59.56
CA LEU A 24 1.92 22.05 -58.73
C LEU A 24 1.56 20.89 -57.80
N ILE A 25 1.53 19.66 -58.32
CA ILE A 25 1.25 18.47 -57.51
C ILE A 25 2.34 18.27 -56.45
N ALA A 26 3.61 18.44 -56.83
CA ALA A 26 4.73 18.35 -55.89
C ALA A 26 4.63 19.39 -54.77
N TYR A 27 4.21 20.62 -55.09
CA TYR A 27 4.00 21.68 -54.10
C TYR A 27 2.84 21.34 -53.13
N ILE A 28 1.70 20.88 -53.64
CA ILE A 28 0.56 20.48 -52.81
C ILE A 28 0.95 19.30 -51.89
N ALA A 29 1.68 18.33 -52.43
CA ALA A 29 2.18 17.19 -51.65
C ALA A 29 3.12 17.66 -50.53
N TYR A 30 4.04 18.59 -50.83
CA TYR A 30 4.96 19.15 -49.84
C TYR A 30 4.21 19.86 -48.70
N GLU A 31 3.30 20.78 -49.04
CA GLU A 31 2.46 21.48 -48.05
C GLU A 31 1.60 20.51 -47.23
N GLY A 32 1.06 19.47 -47.87
CA GLY A 32 0.30 18.42 -47.20
C GLY A 32 1.14 17.65 -46.18
N VAL A 33 2.38 17.29 -46.53
CA VAL A 33 3.31 16.60 -45.62
C VAL A 33 3.69 17.48 -44.44
N VAL A 34 3.98 18.77 -44.65
CA VAL A 34 4.32 19.70 -43.57
C VAL A 34 3.18 19.85 -42.57
N LYS A 35 1.95 20.06 -43.06
CA LYS A 35 0.77 20.18 -42.19
C LYS A 35 0.45 18.88 -41.46
N LEU A 36 0.64 17.75 -42.12
CA LEU A 36 0.44 16.43 -41.50
C LEU A 36 1.46 16.18 -40.38
N ASP A 37 2.73 16.52 -40.59
CA ASP A 37 3.77 16.40 -39.56
C ASP A 37 3.43 17.27 -38.34
N GLU A 38 3.05 18.54 -38.56
CA GLU A 38 2.65 19.43 -37.47
C GLU A 38 1.44 18.89 -36.70
N TYR A 39 0.41 18.44 -37.41
CA TYR A 39 -0.79 17.86 -36.80
C TYR A 39 -0.46 16.60 -35.99
N LEU A 40 0.36 15.70 -36.54
CA LEU A 40 0.76 14.47 -35.85
C LEU A 40 1.59 14.79 -34.61
N ARG A 41 2.61 15.66 -34.71
CA ARG A 41 3.44 16.04 -33.57
C ARG A 41 2.61 16.67 -32.45
N ASN A 42 1.68 17.57 -32.78
CA ASN A 42 0.81 18.21 -31.80
C ASN A 42 -0.16 17.21 -31.17
N SER A 43 -0.82 16.38 -31.98
CA SER A 43 -1.77 15.37 -31.50
C SER A 43 -1.10 14.32 -30.63
N THR A 44 0.06 13.80 -31.04
CA THR A 44 0.83 12.84 -30.26
C THR A 44 1.30 13.44 -28.94
N LYS A 45 1.81 14.67 -28.94
CA LYS A 45 2.24 15.35 -27.70
C LYS A 45 1.07 15.59 -26.75
N TYR A 46 -0.07 16.03 -27.27
CA TYR A 46 -1.29 16.23 -26.49
C TYR A 46 -1.78 14.93 -25.88
N LEU A 47 -1.94 13.87 -26.68
CA LEU A 47 -2.38 12.56 -26.21
C LEU A 47 -1.42 11.95 -25.19
N PHE A 48 -0.11 12.07 -25.41
CA PHE A 48 0.89 11.60 -24.44
C PHE A 48 0.75 12.32 -23.10
N ASN A 49 0.63 13.64 -23.11
CA ASN A 49 0.48 14.42 -21.88
C ASN A 49 -0.84 14.11 -21.15
N GLN A 50 -1.96 14.01 -21.87
CA GLN A 50 -3.24 13.65 -21.29
C GLN A 50 -3.24 12.23 -20.71
N SER A 51 -2.70 11.27 -21.46
CA SER A 51 -2.58 9.89 -20.98
C SER A 51 -1.72 9.81 -19.73
N LYS A 52 -0.58 10.51 -19.72
CA LYS A 52 0.29 10.62 -18.53
C LYS A 52 -0.46 11.22 -17.34
N GLU A 53 -1.22 12.28 -17.53
CA GLU A 53 -2.00 12.93 -16.48
C GLU A 53 -3.07 12.00 -15.92
N ILE A 54 -3.85 11.33 -16.78
CA ILE A 54 -4.87 10.36 -16.37
C ILE A 54 -4.23 9.24 -15.56
N ILE A 55 -3.13 8.64 -16.05
CA ILE A 55 -2.42 7.56 -15.35
C ILE A 55 -1.95 8.02 -13.97
N LEU A 56 -1.35 9.22 -13.87
CA LEU A 56 -0.87 9.77 -12.60
C LEU A 56 -2.02 10.03 -11.63
N ASN A 57 -3.10 10.66 -12.09
CA ASN A 57 -4.26 10.98 -11.25
C ASN A 57 -4.94 9.70 -10.76
N THR A 58 -5.21 8.74 -11.65
CA THR A 58 -5.80 7.45 -11.27
C THR A 58 -4.91 6.67 -10.32
N ALA A 59 -3.59 6.66 -10.53
CA ALA A 59 -2.65 6.02 -9.62
C ALA A 59 -2.67 6.67 -8.23
N ASN A 60 -2.63 8.01 -8.17
CA ASN A 60 -2.67 8.75 -6.91
C ASN A 60 -3.99 8.54 -6.16
N GLU A 61 -5.13 8.59 -6.85
CA GLU A 61 -6.44 8.30 -6.27
C GLU A 61 -6.52 6.85 -5.76
N SER A 62 -6.06 5.88 -6.56
CA SER A 62 -6.05 4.46 -6.16
C SER A 62 -5.17 4.20 -4.95
N ILE A 63 -4.00 4.85 -4.87
CA ILE A 63 -3.12 4.78 -3.70
C ILE A 63 -3.80 5.41 -2.49
N GLY A 64 -4.39 6.59 -2.65
CA GLY A 64 -5.12 7.29 -1.59
C GLY A 64 -6.27 6.46 -1.02
N ASP A 65 -7.09 5.88 -1.89
CA ASP A 65 -8.19 4.99 -1.50
C ASP A 65 -7.69 3.70 -0.84
N SER A 66 -6.60 3.13 -1.35
CA SER A 66 -5.98 1.94 -0.76
C SER A 66 -5.47 2.22 0.65
N VAL A 67 -4.74 3.32 0.86
CA VAL A 67 -4.25 3.74 2.18
C VAL A 67 -5.43 3.99 3.12
N LYS A 68 -6.43 4.76 2.70
CA LYS A 68 -7.62 5.04 3.50
C LYS A 68 -8.37 3.78 3.92
N ASN A 69 -8.54 2.83 3.01
CA ASN A 69 -9.21 1.56 3.30
C ASN A 69 -8.36 0.66 4.22
N LEU A 70 -7.05 0.65 4.02
CA LEU A 70 -6.11 -0.10 4.86
C LEU A 70 -6.08 0.45 6.29
N ASP A 71 -6.03 1.78 6.44
CA ASP A 71 -6.06 2.45 7.74
C ASP A 71 -7.37 2.17 8.47
N LYS A 72 -8.51 2.30 7.77
CA LYS A 72 -9.83 1.98 8.35
C LYS A 72 -9.91 0.51 8.78
N LYS A 73 -9.40 -0.42 7.97
CA LYS A 73 -9.37 -1.85 8.32
C LYS A 73 -8.48 -2.11 9.53
N SER A 74 -7.32 -1.46 9.58
CA SER A 74 -6.36 -1.58 10.69
C SER A 74 -6.95 -1.03 11.99
N GLN A 75 -7.58 0.14 11.93
CA GLN A 75 -8.31 0.75 13.04
C GLN A 75 -9.40 -0.19 13.56
N LEU A 76 -10.30 -0.66 12.71
CA LEU A 76 -11.38 -1.59 13.11
C LEU A 76 -10.84 -2.88 13.72
N SER A 77 -9.72 -3.40 13.20
CA SER A 77 -9.08 -4.60 13.73
C SER A 77 -8.51 -4.37 15.13
N ILE A 78 -7.87 -3.23 15.36
CA ILE A 78 -7.33 -2.84 16.68
C ILE A 78 -8.46 -2.58 17.67
N GLU A 79 -9.51 -1.85 17.26
CA GLU A 79 -10.68 -1.57 18.10
C GLU A 79 -11.36 -2.88 18.54
N ARG A 80 -11.59 -3.80 17.61
CA ARG A 80 -12.16 -5.11 17.91
C ARG A 80 -11.27 -5.92 18.86
N LEU A 81 -9.97 -5.99 18.57
CA LEU A 81 -9.03 -6.72 19.43
C LEU A 81 -8.99 -6.12 20.84
N THR A 82 -8.96 -4.79 20.95
CA THR A 82 -8.94 -4.08 22.22
C THR A 82 -10.21 -4.33 23.01
N PHE A 83 -11.38 -4.29 22.34
CA PHE A 83 -12.66 -4.62 22.95
C PHE A 83 -12.72 -6.07 23.43
N GLU A 84 -12.25 -7.02 22.62
CA GLU A 84 -12.18 -8.44 23.00
C GLU A 84 -11.24 -8.66 24.20
N ILE A 85 -10.10 -7.98 24.25
CA ILE A 85 -9.18 -8.01 25.40
C ILE A 85 -9.84 -7.43 26.64
N ALA A 86 -10.49 -6.27 26.52
CA ALA A 86 -11.17 -5.62 27.64
C ALA A 86 -12.25 -6.53 28.25
N ASN A 87 -13.07 -7.17 27.41
CA ASN A 87 -14.07 -8.13 27.88
C ASN A 87 -13.43 -9.35 28.56
N LYS A 88 -12.38 -9.93 27.98
CA LYS A 88 -11.67 -11.07 28.61
C LYS A 88 -11.06 -10.70 29.96
N VAL A 89 -10.54 -9.47 30.08
CA VAL A 89 -10.02 -8.96 31.36
C VAL A 89 -11.16 -8.77 32.36
N ALA A 90 -12.30 -8.20 31.94
CA ALA A 90 -13.46 -8.05 32.80
C ALA A 90 -14.00 -9.40 33.29
N ASP A 91 -14.15 -10.38 32.38
CA ASP A 91 -14.57 -11.75 32.71
C ASP A 91 -13.62 -12.38 33.73
N PHE A 92 -12.30 -12.24 33.52
CA PHE A 92 -11.30 -12.71 34.47
C PHE A 92 -11.46 -12.08 35.85
N LEU A 93 -11.67 -10.75 35.93
CA LEU A 93 -11.87 -10.06 37.20
C LEU A 93 -13.15 -10.51 37.90
N TYR A 94 -14.26 -10.70 37.16
CA TYR A 94 -15.51 -11.23 37.73
C TYR A 94 -15.38 -12.67 38.22
N GLU A 95 -14.63 -13.54 37.51
CA GLU A 95 -14.33 -14.89 37.97
C GLU A 95 -13.52 -14.87 39.28
N ARG A 96 -12.53 -13.97 39.38
CA ARG A 96 -11.73 -13.81 40.60
C ARG A 96 -12.53 -13.27 41.77
N ASP A 97 -13.44 -12.33 41.54
CA ASP A 97 -14.33 -11.81 42.58
C ASP A 97 -15.23 -12.91 43.16
N LYS A 98 -15.86 -13.73 42.30
CA LYS A 98 -16.65 -14.90 42.73
C LYS A 98 -15.83 -15.90 43.52
N ASP A 99 -14.60 -16.14 43.09
CA ASP A 99 -13.65 -17.02 43.76
C ASP A 99 -13.27 -16.52 45.16
N LEU A 100 -13.12 -15.20 45.35
CA LEU A 100 -12.86 -14.59 46.66
C LEU A 100 -14.09 -14.61 47.57
N LEU A 101 -15.28 -14.32 47.02
CA LEU A 101 -16.55 -14.42 47.75
C LEU A 101 -16.83 -15.86 48.22
N PHE A 102 -16.47 -16.86 47.41
CA PHE A 102 -16.53 -18.25 47.84
C PHE A 102 -15.60 -18.50 49.04
N LEU A 103 -14.36 -18.00 48.98
CA LEU A 103 -13.39 -18.17 50.05
C LEU A 103 -13.83 -17.51 51.36
N SER A 104 -14.48 -16.34 51.29
CA SER A 104 -14.94 -15.60 52.47
C SER A 104 -16.03 -16.31 53.25
N ASN A 105 -16.76 -17.24 52.62
CA ASN A 105 -17.82 -18.01 53.27
C ASN A 105 -17.31 -19.28 53.99
N ILE A 106 -15.99 -19.53 53.99
CA ILE A 106 -15.37 -20.73 54.56
C ILE A 106 -14.45 -20.33 55.72
N SER A 107 -14.32 -21.20 56.74
CA SER A 107 -13.34 -21.00 57.81
C SER A 107 -11.90 -21.08 57.26
N LEU A 108 -11.23 -19.93 57.22
CA LEU A 108 -9.89 -19.81 56.68
C LEU A 108 -8.86 -20.53 57.55
N ASN A 109 -8.07 -21.42 56.94
CA ASN A 109 -6.85 -21.99 57.52
C ASN A 109 -5.77 -22.15 56.44
N GLU A 110 -4.51 -22.34 56.85
CA GLU A 110 -3.37 -22.38 55.92
C GLU A 110 -3.46 -23.50 54.88
N LYS A 111 -4.05 -24.65 55.25
CA LYS A 111 -4.21 -25.79 54.34
C LYS A 111 -5.19 -25.45 53.21
N ILE A 112 -6.36 -24.89 53.56
CA ILE A 112 -7.40 -24.47 52.61
C ILE A 112 -6.86 -23.41 51.65
N LEU A 113 -6.11 -22.42 52.15
CA LEU A 113 -5.50 -21.38 51.32
C LEU A 113 -4.51 -21.96 50.30
N LYS A 114 -3.66 -22.92 50.70
CA LYS A 114 -2.71 -23.59 49.80
C LYS A 114 -3.41 -24.42 48.73
N GLU A 115 -4.46 -25.16 49.10
CA GLU A 115 -5.23 -25.98 48.16
C GLU A 115 -6.01 -25.10 47.17
N PHE A 116 -6.61 -24.01 47.64
CA PHE A 116 -7.28 -23.05 46.79
C PHE A 116 -6.33 -22.39 45.79
N TYR A 117 -5.17 -21.90 46.24
CA TYR A 117 -4.17 -21.31 45.36
C TYR A 117 -3.69 -22.29 44.27
N LYS A 118 -3.47 -23.56 44.62
CA LYS A 118 -3.06 -24.59 43.66
C LYS A 118 -4.15 -24.94 42.65
N SER A 119 -5.42 -24.93 43.06
CA SER A 119 -6.55 -25.27 42.18
C SER A 119 -6.95 -24.14 41.22
N LYS A 120 -6.59 -22.88 41.51
CA LYS A 120 -7.01 -21.69 40.75
C LYS A 120 -5.92 -21.11 39.85
N GLN A 121 -5.13 -21.96 39.21
CA GLN A 121 -4.10 -21.59 38.24
C GLN A 121 -4.60 -21.76 36.80
N ARG A 122 -4.08 -20.95 35.87
CA ARG A 122 -4.36 -21.05 34.43
C ARG A 122 -3.05 -20.97 33.67
N GLU A 123 -2.91 -21.77 32.63
CA GLU A 123 -1.76 -21.66 31.73
C GLU A 123 -1.83 -20.33 30.96
N ILE A 124 -0.71 -19.62 30.93
CA ILE A 124 -0.55 -18.40 30.13
C ILE A 124 0.46 -18.64 29.02
N ILE A 125 0.13 -18.18 27.82
CA ILE A 125 1.07 -18.20 26.69
C ILE A 125 1.91 -16.92 26.77
N VAL A 126 3.19 -17.09 27.08
CA VAL A 126 4.17 -15.99 27.06
C VAL A 126 4.83 -15.97 25.68
N HIS A 127 4.63 -14.88 24.94
CA HIS A 127 5.25 -14.71 23.63
C HIS A 127 6.76 -14.44 23.78
N GLU A 128 7.58 -15.02 22.90
CA GLU A 128 9.02 -14.81 22.89
C GLU A 128 9.39 -13.39 22.47
N LYS A 129 10.61 -12.94 22.80
CA LYS A 129 11.12 -11.64 22.32
C LYS A 129 11.40 -11.70 20.82
N TYR A 130 11.01 -10.65 20.11
CA TYR A 130 11.29 -10.47 18.69
C TYR A 130 12.29 -9.33 18.50
N TYR A 131 13.15 -9.43 17.48
CA TYR A 131 14.00 -8.34 17.00
C TYR A 131 13.78 -8.12 15.50
N TYR A 132 13.93 -6.88 15.07
CA TYR A 132 13.83 -6.52 13.65
C TYR A 132 15.19 -6.79 12.97
N ASP A 133 15.21 -7.62 11.94
CA ASP A 133 16.39 -7.89 11.14
C ASP A 133 16.37 -7.02 9.87
N GLU A 134 17.21 -5.98 9.87
CA GLU A 134 17.38 -5.04 8.74
C GLU A 134 17.89 -5.70 7.46
N ARG A 135 18.58 -6.85 7.54
CA ARG A 135 19.10 -7.54 6.34
C ARG A 135 18.00 -8.26 5.57
N THR A 136 17.02 -8.78 6.29
CA THR A 136 15.91 -9.54 5.71
C THR A 136 14.57 -8.80 5.80
N ASN A 137 14.58 -7.52 6.19
CA ASN A 137 13.40 -6.68 6.44
C ASN A 137 12.25 -7.42 7.12
N SER A 138 12.58 -8.22 8.15
CA SER A 138 11.61 -9.09 8.79
C SER A 138 11.88 -9.26 10.29
N TRP A 139 10.80 -9.42 11.04
CA TRP A 139 10.86 -9.72 12.48
C TRP A 139 11.26 -11.18 12.70
N LYS A 140 12.34 -11.40 13.45
CA LYS A 140 12.82 -12.74 13.82
C LYS A 140 12.70 -12.96 15.32
N ARG A 141 12.41 -14.21 15.69
CA ARG A 141 12.41 -14.65 17.09
C ARG A 141 13.83 -14.64 17.63
N ASP A 142 14.02 -14.07 18.81
CA ASP A 142 15.29 -14.14 19.52
C ASP A 142 15.49 -15.55 20.08
N LYS A 143 16.15 -16.43 19.30
CA LYS A 143 16.43 -17.82 19.68
C LYS A 143 17.51 -17.97 20.76
N LYS A 144 18.02 -16.89 21.36
CA LYS A 144 19.03 -16.99 22.42
C LYS A 144 18.41 -17.47 23.74
N ARG A 145 18.50 -18.79 23.96
CA ARG A 145 18.45 -19.56 25.23
C ARG A 145 17.90 -18.80 26.44
N ILE A 146 16.59 -18.91 26.68
CA ILE A 146 16.04 -18.65 28.02
C ILE A 146 16.07 -19.97 28.80
N ASN A 147 17.24 -20.34 29.32
CA ASN A 147 17.32 -21.13 30.55
C ASN A 147 17.13 -20.14 31.72
N LYS A 148 15.98 -19.46 31.81
CA LYS A 148 15.61 -18.81 33.06
C LYS A 148 14.91 -19.87 33.88
N LYS A 149 15.61 -20.41 34.89
CA LYS A 149 14.93 -20.86 36.11
C LYS A 149 13.99 -19.72 36.51
N ILE A 150 12.71 -20.02 36.62
CA ILE A 150 11.71 -19.15 37.22
C ILE A 150 12.32 -18.68 38.54
N ARG A 151 12.70 -17.40 38.64
CA ARG A 151 13.12 -16.84 39.91
C ARG A 151 11.85 -16.73 40.74
N GLU A 152 11.72 -17.55 41.77
CA GLU A 152 10.79 -17.33 42.86
C GLU A 152 11.20 -16.06 43.61
N GLU A 153 10.93 -14.89 43.03
CA GLU A 153 11.02 -13.64 43.78
C GLU A 153 9.80 -13.60 44.71
N LYS A 154 10.01 -14.04 45.96
CA LYS A 154 9.07 -13.81 47.05
C LYS A 154 8.90 -12.30 47.20
N ALA A 155 7.71 -11.79 46.88
CA ALA A 155 7.36 -10.41 47.14
C ALA A 155 7.57 -10.11 48.64
N GLN A 156 8.55 -9.26 48.95
CA GLN A 156 8.67 -8.65 50.27
C GLN A 156 7.71 -7.47 50.30
N LEU A 157 6.49 -7.71 50.75
CA LEU A 157 5.61 -6.64 51.20
C LEU A 157 6.19 -6.14 52.54
N LYS A 158 6.63 -4.88 52.57
CA LYS A 158 6.87 -4.18 53.84
C LYS A 158 5.50 -3.74 54.37
N ASP A 159 5.13 -4.26 55.52
CA ASP A 159 4.00 -3.74 56.29
C ASP A 159 4.29 -2.27 56.66
N ASN A 160 3.34 -1.39 56.35
CA ASN A 160 3.24 -0.05 56.91
C ASN A 160 2.24 -0.08 58.07
#